data_AF-A0A6N9QD82-F1
#
_entry.id   AF-A0A6N9QD82-F1
#
_cell.length_a   1.000
_cell.length_b   1.000
_cell.length_c   1.000
_cell.angle_alpha   90.00
_cell.angle_beta   90.00
_cell.angle_gamma   90.00
#
_symmetry.space_group_name_H-M   'P 1'
#
loop_
_entity.id
_entity.type
_entity.pdbx_description
1 polymer ?
#
loop_
_entity_poly.entity_id
_entity_poly.type
_entity_poly.pdbx_seq_one_letter_code
_entity_poly.pdbx_strand_id
1 'polypeptide(L)'
;MANNQSDKTEISTVKVKKPKKVTLKKAKSIKRGALKLTWKRDKKVTGYQAVVATDKKFKKNKKSAFITKNKTVTKIFTKLKRKKAYFAKVRAYKKAGKTKVYGAYSKVKKVKVR
;
A
#
# COMPACT_ATOMS: atom_id res chain seq x y z
N MET A 1 -10.57 2.15 50.96
CA MET A 1 -9.26 1.50 51.18
C MET A 1 -8.96 0.60 50.00
N ALA A 2 -7.74 0.69 49.48
CA ALA A 2 -7.22 -0.01 48.31
C ALA A 2 -7.02 -1.52 48.63
N ASN A 3 -7.40 -2.40 47.71
CA ASN A 3 -6.51 -3.18 46.84
C ASN A 3 -6.14 -4.57 47.42
N ASN A 4 -6.42 -5.65 46.67
CA ASN A 4 -5.34 -6.55 46.31
C ASN A 4 -5.58 -7.34 45.02
N GLN A 5 -4.48 -7.52 44.31
CA GLN A 5 -4.25 -8.06 42.97
C GLN A 5 -4.42 -9.58 42.87
N SER A 6 -4.64 -10.03 41.63
CA SER A 6 -3.87 -11.13 41.05
C SER A 6 -3.60 -10.84 39.57
N ASP A 7 -2.33 -10.94 39.18
CA ASP A 7 -1.77 -10.52 37.89
C ASP A 7 -1.59 -11.74 36.97
N LYS A 8 -2.09 -11.70 35.72
CA LYS A 8 -1.43 -12.37 34.57
C LYS A 8 -1.95 -11.95 33.19
N THR A 9 -1.04 -11.37 32.42
CA THR A 9 -0.97 -11.24 30.95
C THR A 9 -1.55 -9.98 30.30
N GLU A 10 -0.76 -8.92 30.40
CA GLU A 10 -0.86 -7.70 29.60
C GLU A 10 -0.59 -7.97 28.11
N ILE A 11 -1.63 -7.94 27.28
CA ILE A 11 -1.51 -7.55 25.86
C ILE A 11 -2.66 -6.61 25.53
N SER A 12 -2.37 -5.32 25.66
CA SER A 12 -3.21 -4.23 25.19
C SER A 12 -3.67 -4.51 23.77
N THR A 13 -4.91 -4.99 23.62
CA THR A 13 -5.55 -5.27 22.33
C THR A 13 -5.91 -3.95 21.68
N VAL A 14 -4.91 -3.27 21.14
CA VAL A 14 -5.10 -2.06 20.34
C VAL A 14 -5.98 -2.47 19.15
N LYS A 15 -7.30 -2.20 19.21
CA LYS A 15 -8.23 -2.33 18.08
C LYS A 15 -7.72 -1.41 16.96
N VAL A 16 -6.80 -1.91 16.14
CA VAL A 16 -6.18 -1.10 15.09
C VAL A 16 -7.18 -0.88 13.97
N LYS A 17 -7.86 0.27 14.03
CA LYS A 17 -8.86 0.71 13.05
C LYS A 17 -8.28 0.64 11.64
N LYS A 18 -9.05 0.00 10.74
CA LYS A 18 -8.72 -0.17 9.32
C LYS A 18 -8.35 1.18 8.70
N PRO A 19 -7.23 1.26 7.94
CA PRO A 19 -6.82 2.47 7.24
C PRO A 19 -7.89 2.98 6.27
N LYS A 20 -7.96 4.31 6.09
CA LYS A 20 -8.80 4.93 5.07
C LYS A 20 -8.34 4.48 3.67
N LYS A 21 -9.29 4.44 2.73
CA LYS A 21 -9.02 4.17 1.32
C LYS A 21 -8.03 5.22 0.77
N VAL A 22 -6.93 4.74 0.20
CA VAL A 22 -5.88 5.59 -0.38
C VAL A 22 -6.32 6.15 -1.72
N THR A 23 -6.01 7.42 -1.97
CA THR A 23 -6.23 8.06 -3.28
C THR A 23 -4.95 7.99 -4.11
N LEU A 24 -4.97 7.19 -5.17
CA LEU A 24 -3.90 7.16 -6.17
C LEU A 24 -3.99 8.40 -7.07
N LYS A 25 -3.17 9.41 -6.80
CA LYS A 25 -3.19 10.70 -7.52
C LYS A 25 -2.74 10.55 -8.96
N LYS A 26 -1.54 10.00 -9.20
CA LYS A 26 -0.94 9.93 -10.53
C LYS A 26 -0.26 8.59 -10.73
N ALA A 27 -0.38 8.07 -11.94
CA ALA A 27 0.38 6.93 -12.43
C ALA A 27 0.90 7.33 -13.82
N LYS A 28 2.21 7.35 -14.01
CA LYS A 28 2.83 7.85 -15.25
C LYS A 28 4.01 6.96 -15.65
N SER A 29 4.11 6.65 -16.94
CA SER A 29 5.35 6.07 -17.49
C SER A 29 6.41 7.16 -17.54
N ILE A 30 7.49 7.01 -16.78
CA ILE A 30 8.54 8.03 -16.67
C ILE A 30 9.73 7.78 -17.60
N LYS A 31 10.01 6.51 -17.90
CA LYS A 31 11.05 6.07 -18.83
C LYS A 31 10.67 4.72 -19.42
N ARG A 32 11.48 4.22 -20.36
CA ARG A 32 11.32 2.90 -20.99
C ARG A 32 11.19 1.82 -19.91
N GLY A 33 10.10 1.06 -19.94
CA GLY A 33 9.88 -0.03 -18.99
C GLY A 33 9.74 0.41 -17.52
N ALA A 34 9.38 1.67 -17.24
CA ALA A 34 9.22 2.16 -15.87
C ALA A 34 7.97 3.00 -15.64
N LEU A 35 7.30 2.74 -14.52
CA LEU A 35 6.05 3.37 -14.12
C LEU A 35 6.17 3.95 -12.71
N LYS A 36 5.95 5.26 -12.58
CA LYS A 36 5.91 5.99 -11.30
C LYS A 36 4.47 6.12 -10.82
N LEU A 37 4.23 5.70 -9.60
CA LEU A 37 2.99 5.90 -8.86
C LEU A 37 3.18 6.99 -7.81
N THR A 38 2.18 7.85 -7.67
CA THR A 38 2.10 8.91 -6.66
C THR A 38 0.70 8.89 -6.04
N TRP A 39 0.61 8.85 -4.71
CA TRP A 39 -0.65 8.82 -3.97
C TRP A 39 -0.73 9.92 -2.90
N LYS A 40 -1.92 10.16 -2.35
CA LYS A 40 -2.09 11.11 -1.23
C LYS A 40 -1.55 10.48 0.05
N ARG A 41 -0.76 11.25 0.81
CA ARG A 41 -0.26 10.83 2.13
C ARG A 41 -1.41 10.67 3.12
N ASP A 42 -1.41 9.55 3.83
CA ASP A 42 -2.13 9.36 5.08
C ASP A 42 -1.12 9.39 6.24
N LYS A 43 -1.32 10.31 7.19
CA LYS A 43 -0.43 10.47 8.35
C LYS A 43 -0.68 9.41 9.42
N LYS A 44 -1.87 8.79 9.42
CA LYS A 44 -2.30 7.86 10.46
C LYS A 44 -1.88 6.42 10.17
N VAL A 45 -1.19 6.14 9.06
CA VAL A 45 -0.82 4.77 8.66
C VAL A 45 0.67 4.53 8.83
N THR A 46 1.06 3.26 8.94
CA THR A 46 2.47 2.88 9.00
C THR A 46 3.08 2.95 7.61
N GLY A 47 2.38 2.44 6.60
CA GLY A 47 2.93 2.33 5.26
C GLY A 47 1.90 2.02 4.18
N TYR A 48 2.41 1.69 2.99
CA TYR A 48 1.61 1.41 1.81
C TYR A 48 2.06 0.15 1.10
N GLN A 49 1.13 -0.47 0.39
CA GLN A 49 1.44 -1.48 -0.61
C GLN A 49 0.97 -0.98 -1.97
N ALA A 50 1.93 -0.84 -2.88
CA ALA A 50 1.66 -0.52 -4.27
C ALA A 50 1.75 -1.79 -5.11
N VAL A 51 0.81 -1.99 -6.04
CA VAL A 51 0.78 -3.16 -6.91
C VAL A 51 0.50 -2.71 -8.34
N VAL A 52 1.26 -3.27 -9.28
CA VAL A 52 1.06 -3.11 -10.72
C VAL A 52 0.93 -4.47 -11.39
N ALA A 53 0.11 -4.59 -12.42
CA ALA A 53 -0.02 -5.81 -13.23
C ALA A 53 -0.46 -5.47 -14.65
N THR A 54 -0.32 -6.40 -15.60
CA THR A 54 -0.77 -6.19 -16.99
C THR A 54 -2.26 -6.48 -17.19
N ASP A 55 -2.93 -7.13 -16.23
CA ASP A 55 -4.35 -7.44 -16.28
C ASP A 55 -5.12 -6.75 -15.13
N LYS A 56 -6.43 -6.51 -15.35
CA LYS A 56 -7.30 -5.88 -14.35
C LYS A 56 -7.49 -6.73 -13.09
N LYS A 57 -7.35 -8.06 -13.19
CA LYS A 57 -7.48 -9.01 -12.07
C LYS A 57 -6.16 -9.16 -11.28
N PHE A 58 -5.08 -8.49 -11.69
CA PHE A 58 -3.76 -8.54 -11.09
C PHE A 58 -3.15 -9.97 -10.99
N LYS A 59 -3.36 -10.80 -12.00
CA LYS A 59 -2.81 -12.17 -12.08
C LYS A 59 -1.53 -12.29 -12.93
N LYS A 60 -1.37 -11.47 -13.97
CA LYS A 60 -0.26 -11.53 -14.95
C LYS A 60 0.74 -10.39 -14.75
N ASN A 61 2.04 -10.73 -14.78
CA ASN A 61 3.17 -9.79 -14.62
C ASN A 61 3.00 -8.85 -13.40
N LYS A 62 2.46 -9.40 -12.30
CA LYS A 62 2.19 -8.67 -11.06
C LYS A 62 3.51 -8.31 -10.39
N LYS A 63 3.71 -7.03 -10.08
CA LYS A 63 4.76 -6.56 -9.18
C LYS A 63 4.12 -5.83 -8.01
N SER A 64 4.59 -6.14 -6.80
CA SER A 64 4.17 -5.46 -5.58
C SER A 64 5.37 -4.89 -4.85
N ALA A 65 5.18 -3.73 -4.23
CA ALA A 65 6.16 -3.12 -3.37
C ALA A 65 5.51 -2.72 -2.06
N PHE A 66 6.18 -3.02 -0.95
CA PHE A 66 5.84 -2.50 0.36
C PHE A 66 6.66 -1.25 0.64
N ILE A 67 6.01 -0.25 1.20
CA ILE A 67 6.57 1.03 1.60
C ILE A 67 6.33 1.13 3.10
N THR A 68 7.41 1.04 3.89
CA THR A 68 7.35 1.02 5.35
C THR A 68 7.26 2.41 5.99
N LYS A 69 7.55 3.46 5.23
CA LYS A 69 7.52 4.86 5.68
C LYS A 69 6.28 5.58 5.16
N ASN A 70 5.46 6.14 6.05
CA ASN A 70 4.25 6.87 5.66
C ASN A 70 4.52 8.16 4.85
N LYS A 71 5.72 8.74 4.98
CA LYS A 71 6.18 9.93 4.25
C LYS A 71 6.44 9.62 2.77
N THR A 72 6.78 8.37 2.45
CA THR A 72 7.09 7.94 1.08
C THR A 72 5.78 7.70 0.32
N VAL A 73 5.38 8.70 -0.46
CA VAL A 73 4.12 8.68 -1.25
C VAL A 73 4.32 8.40 -2.74
N THR A 74 5.53 7.98 -3.11
CA THR A 74 5.84 7.60 -4.49
C THR A 74 6.55 6.27 -4.55
N LYS A 75 6.31 5.52 -5.63
CA LYS A 75 7.08 4.31 -5.95
C LYS A 75 7.26 4.20 -7.45
N ILE A 76 8.46 3.85 -7.87
CA ILE A 76 8.79 3.54 -9.26
C ILE A 76 8.91 2.03 -9.39
N PHE A 77 8.17 1.45 -10.33
CA PHE A 77 8.32 0.08 -10.79
C PHE A 77 9.14 0.09 -12.07
N THR A 78 10.27 -0.62 -12.09
CA THR A 78 11.17 -0.75 -13.25
C THR A 78 11.10 -2.16 -13.82
N LYS A 79 11.80 -2.40 -14.94
CA LYS A 79 11.84 -3.69 -15.66
C LYS A 79 10.43 -4.18 -16.02
N LEU A 80 9.56 -3.27 -16.46
CA LEU A 80 8.21 -3.57 -16.94
C LEU A 80 8.22 -3.84 -18.44
N LYS A 81 7.29 -4.67 -18.91
CA LYS A 81 7.14 -4.97 -20.34
C LYS A 81 6.74 -3.69 -21.09
N ARG A 82 7.50 -3.35 -22.12
CA ARG A 82 7.33 -2.12 -22.90
C ARG A 82 6.11 -2.20 -23.80
N LYS A 83 5.56 -1.03 -24.17
CA LYS A 83 4.36 -0.88 -25.04
C LYS A 83 3.09 -1.60 -24.51
N LYS A 84 3.09 -2.13 -23.29
CA LYS A 84 1.95 -2.81 -22.66
C LYS A 84 1.21 -1.87 -21.70
N ALA A 85 -0.10 -2.09 -21.57
CA ALA A 85 -0.92 -1.44 -20.56
C ALA A 85 -0.71 -2.11 -19.20
N TYR A 86 -0.52 -1.30 -18.17
CA TYR A 86 -0.44 -1.72 -16.79
C TYR A 86 -1.57 -1.09 -15.97
N PHE A 87 -2.08 -1.85 -15.01
CA PHE A 87 -3.06 -1.45 -14.03
C PHE A 87 -2.36 -1.30 -12.69
N ALA A 88 -2.59 -0.18 -12.02
CA ALA A 88 -1.97 0.15 -10.75
C ALA A 88 -3.02 0.40 -9.66
N LYS A 89 -2.77 -0.12 -8.47
CA LYS A 89 -3.55 0.14 -7.26
C LYS A 89 -2.64 0.27 -6.05
N VAL A 90 -3.07 1.02 -5.06
CA VAL A 90 -2.35 1.23 -3.80
C VAL A 90 -3.32 1.01 -2.64
N ARG A 91 -2.86 0.36 -1.57
CA ARG A 91 -3.59 0.32 -0.29
C ARG A 91 -2.67 0.76 0.84
N ALA A 92 -3.24 1.34 1.89
CA ALA A 92 -2.51 1.62 3.12
C ALA A 92 -2.56 0.41 4.05
N TYR A 93 -1.57 0.32 4.94
CA TYR A 93 -1.58 -0.62 6.04
C TYR A 93 -1.09 0.04 7.33
N LYS A 94 -1.62 -0.44 8.45
CA LYS A 94 -1.09 -0.18 9.78
C LYS A 94 -0.46 -1.44 10.32
N LYS A 95 0.67 -1.29 11.00
CA LYS A 95 1.32 -2.37 11.73
C LYS A 95 0.93 -2.25 13.21
N ALA A 96 0.48 -3.36 13.80
CA ALA A 96 0.10 -3.49 15.20
C ALA A 96 0.91 -4.66 15.79
N GLY A 97 2.03 -4.35 16.42
CA GLY A 97 3.02 -5.37 16.78
C GLY A 97 3.49 -6.15 15.55
N LYS A 98 3.23 -7.46 15.52
CA LYS A 98 3.60 -8.36 14.41
C LYS A 98 2.57 -8.40 13.28
N THR A 99 1.35 -7.90 13.51
CA THR A 99 0.25 -7.99 12.53
C THR A 99 0.16 -6.75 11.64
N LYS A 100 -0.35 -6.93 10.40
CA LYS A 100 -0.60 -5.85 9.45
C LYS A 100 -2.09 -5.78 9.12
N VAL A 101 -2.72 -4.67 9.48
CA VAL A 101 -4.12 -4.38 9.13
C VAL A 101 -4.14 -3.57 7.83
N TYR A 102 -4.75 -4.13 6.79
CA TYR A 102 -4.85 -3.51 5.48
C TYR A 102 -6.16 -2.74 5.30
N GLY A 103 -6.07 -1.58 4.66
CA GLY A 103 -7.23 -0.85 4.16
C GLY A 103 -7.68 -1.34 2.78
N ALA A 104 -8.80 -0.78 2.32
CA ALA A 104 -9.28 -1.00 0.96
C ALA A 104 -8.28 -0.46 -0.09
N TYR A 105 -8.24 -1.11 -1.26
CA TYR A 105 -7.46 -0.62 -2.39
C TYR A 105 -8.03 0.68 -2.96
N SER A 106 -7.15 1.51 -3.51
CA SER A 106 -7.50 2.68 -4.32
C SER A 106 -8.27 2.28 -5.57
N LYS A 107 -8.90 3.27 -6.22
CA LYS A 107 -9.34 3.11 -7.62
C LYS A 107 -8.14 2.69 -8.47
N VAL A 108 -8.36 1.75 -9.39
CA VAL A 108 -7.33 1.25 -10.30
C VAL A 108 -7.07 2.30 -11.39
N LYS A 109 -5.80 2.60 -11.66
CA LYS A 109 -5.41 3.45 -12.80
C LYS A 109 -4.73 2.60 -13.88
N LYS A 110 -5.14 2.78 -15.13
CA LYS A 110 -4.51 2.18 -16.32
C LYS A 110 -3.49 3.15 -16.90
N VAL A 111 -2.30 2.66 -17.24
CA VAL A 111 -1.23 3.44 -17.87
C VAL A 111 -0.50 2.58 -18.89
N LYS A 112 -0.27 3.10 -20.09
CA LYS A 112 0.59 2.44 -21.09
C LYS A 112 2.06 2.76 -20.80
N VAL A 113 2.88 1.72 -20.69
CA VAL A 113 4.32 1.86 -20.46
C VAL A 113 5.03 2.11 -21.80
N ARG A 114 5.93 3.09 -21.85
CA ARG A 114 6.76 3.44 -23.02
C ARG A 114 7.94 2.46 -23.20
#